data_AF-A0A4S8JAY7-F1
#
_entry.id   AF-A0A4S8JAY7-F1
#
_cell.length_a   1.000
_cell.length_b   1.000
_cell.length_c   1.000
_cell.angle_alpha   90.00
_cell.angle_beta   90.00
_cell.angle_gamma   90.00
#
_symmetry.space_group_name_H-M   'P 1'
#
loop_
_entity.id
_entity.type
_entity.pdbx_description
1 polymer ?
#
loop_
_entity_poly.entity_id
_entity_poly.type
_entity_poly.pdbx_seq_one_letter_code
_entity_poly.pdbx_strand_id
1 'polypeptide(L)'
;MPSLGIHGLLGARKRFVDLEVQLHVPVQTNLALTLRASQELYCPVIPGLPDDVAKFCLTLVPRRDLPVIGAVCKRWMSFIKSKEFLAVRKEAGKLEEWVYVLTGDADGRENHWEVLVGSGEKGKVLPSMPGPVKAGFGVVVIDANLFIIAGYSVDIGKACVSNDVYQYDSRLNRISKNYSNYLI
;
A
#
# COMPACT_ATOMS: atom_id res chain seq x y z
N MET A 1 7.47 -38.81 63.79
CA MET A 1 8.36 -39.99 63.72
C MET A 1 7.48 -41.22 63.54
N PRO A 2 7.91 -42.31 62.88
CA PRO A 2 9.29 -42.71 62.52
C PRO A 2 9.44 -42.89 60.97
N SER A 3 10.53 -43.28 60.33
CA SER A 3 11.93 -43.52 60.69
C SER A 3 12.74 -43.65 59.39
N LEU A 4 14.02 -43.30 59.52
CA LEU A 4 15.21 -43.84 58.87
C LEU A 4 15.06 -45.07 57.96
N GLY A 5 15.72 -44.97 56.80
CA GLY A 5 16.28 -46.11 56.06
C GLY A 5 17.57 -45.70 55.36
N ILE A 6 18.70 -46.09 55.95
CA ILE A 6 20.07 -45.84 55.50
C ILE A 6 20.49 -46.99 54.59
N HIS A 7 21.08 -46.73 53.42
CA HIS A 7 22.08 -47.60 52.82
C HIS A 7 23.00 -46.75 51.93
N GLY A 8 24.24 -46.56 52.40
CA GLY A 8 25.32 -46.08 51.56
C GLY A 8 25.97 -47.22 50.80
N LEU A 9 26.56 -46.91 49.64
CA LEU A 9 27.74 -47.62 49.16
C LEU A 9 28.58 -46.72 48.23
N LEU A 10 29.83 -46.54 48.64
CA LEU A 10 31.07 -46.25 47.93
C LEU A 10 31.02 -45.67 46.50
N GLY A 11 31.50 -44.42 46.39
CA GLY A 11 32.85 -44.16 45.90
C GLY A 11 33.14 -44.36 44.40
N ALA A 12 33.23 -43.26 43.66
CA ALA A 12 34.18 -43.12 42.56
C ALA A 12 34.51 -41.63 42.32
N ARG A 13 35.76 -41.26 42.63
CA ARG A 13 36.39 -40.00 42.17
C ARG A 13 36.51 -40.03 40.64
N LYS A 14 36.13 -38.94 39.94
CA LYS A 14 36.80 -38.48 38.71
C LYS A 14 36.54 -36.98 38.51
N ARG A 15 37.65 -36.25 38.34
CA ARG A 15 37.78 -34.81 38.01
C ARG A 15 37.50 -34.61 36.52
N PHE A 16 36.92 -33.47 36.11
CA PHE A 16 37.07 -32.85 34.78
C PHE A 16 36.38 -31.46 34.82
N VAL A 17 37.08 -30.38 35.18
CA VAL A 17 37.78 -29.37 34.33
C VAL A 17 36.82 -28.54 33.46
N ASP A 18 36.81 -27.24 33.73
CA ASP A 18 36.20 -26.13 32.97
C ASP A 18 36.54 -26.16 31.48
N LEU A 19 35.58 -25.83 30.63
CA LEU A 19 35.84 -25.34 29.28
C LEU A 19 35.07 -24.04 29.04
N GLU A 20 35.75 -22.95 29.34
CA GLU A 20 35.56 -21.66 28.71
C GLU A 20 36.00 -21.81 27.24
N VAL A 21 35.05 -21.79 26.30
CA VAL A 21 35.35 -21.61 24.88
C VAL A 21 34.97 -20.19 24.51
N GLN A 22 35.99 -19.31 24.53
CA GLN A 22 35.90 -18.01 23.89
C GLN A 22 35.72 -18.21 22.39
N LEU A 23 34.52 -17.97 21.87
CA LEU A 23 34.28 -17.85 20.44
C LEU A 23 34.58 -16.40 20.02
N HIS A 24 35.83 -16.17 19.61
CA HIS A 24 36.16 -15.01 18.78
C HIS A 24 35.61 -15.26 17.37
N VAL A 25 34.35 -14.87 17.14
CA VAL A 25 33.77 -14.85 15.80
C VAL A 25 34.18 -13.52 15.14
N PRO A 26 34.90 -13.53 14.00
CA PRO A 26 35.22 -12.29 13.31
C PRO A 26 33.91 -11.67 12.78
N VAL A 27 33.62 -10.45 13.21
CA VAL A 27 32.40 -9.68 12.90
C VAL A 27 32.11 -9.58 11.38
N GLN A 28 33.12 -9.76 10.53
CA GLN A 28 33.02 -9.67 9.07
C GLN A 28 32.29 -10.85 8.39
N THR A 29 32.26 -12.05 8.97
CA THR A 29 31.62 -13.22 8.33
C THR A 29 30.11 -13.20 8.46
N ASN A 30 29.57 -12.64 9.54
CA ASN A 30 28.13 -12.48 9.72
C ASN A 30 27.54 -11.51 8.69
N LEU A 31 28.20 -10.37 8.42
CA LEU A 31 27.69 -9.39 7.46
C LEU A 31 27.57 -9.98 6.04
N ALA A 32 28.57 -10.78 5.63
CA ALA A 32 28.58 -11.44 4.32
C ALA A 32 27.52 -12.55 4.21
N LEU A 33 27.27 -13.31 5.28
CA LEU A 33 26.21 -14.33 5.32
C LEU A 33 24.81 -13.69 5.36
N THR A 34 24.63 -12.58 6.08
CA THR A 34 23.39 -11.81 6.08
C THR A 34 23.14 -11.14 4.72
N LEU A 35 24.17 -10.65 4.04
CA LEU A 35 24.09 -10.13 2.66
C LEU A 35 23.72 -11.22 1.65
N ARG A 36 24.31 -12.42 1.76
CA ARG A 36 23.96 -13.54 0.87
C ARG A 36 22.57 -14.11 1.15
N ALA A 37 22.17 -14.24 2.41
CA ALA A 37 20.82 -14.65 2.78
C ALA A 37 19.76 -13.61 2.37
N SER A 38 20.09 -12.31 2.42
CA SER A 38 19.20 -11.25 1.92
C SER A 38 19.16 -11.19 0.39
N GLN A 39 20.24 -11.54 -0.32
CA GLN A 39 20.25 -11.68 -1.78
C GLN A 39 19.47 -12.90 -2.28
N GLU A 40 19.48 -14.03 -1.55
CA GLU A 40 18.69 -15.24 -1.88
C GLU A 40 17.17 -15.03 -1.71
N LEU A 41 16.76 -14.04 -0.91
CA LEU A 41 15.36 -13.61 -0.72
C LEU A 41 15.02 -12.32 -1.47
N TYR A 42 15.99 -11.71 -2.15
CA TYR A 42 15.81 -10.48 -2.90
C TYR A 42 15.20 -10.77 -4.26
N CYS A 43 13.89 -10.58 -4.34
CA CYS A 43 13.27 -10.35 -5.64
C CYS A 43 13.71 -8.95 -6.12
N PRO A 44 14.08 -8.72 -7.38
CA PRO A 44 14.24 -7.36 -7.93
C PRO A 44 12.88 -6.78 -8.37
N VAL A 45 12.76 -5.44 -8.47
CA VAL A 45 11.57 -4.79 -9.06
C VAL A 45 11.45 -5.15 -10.55
N ILE A 46 12.54 -5.01 -11.29
CA ILE A 46 12.66 -5.41 -12.70
C ILE A 46 13.87 -6.35 -12.80
N PRO A 47 13.72 -7.61 -13.24
CA PRO A 47 14.85 -8.51 -13.44
C PRO A 47 15.91 -7.89 -14.35
N GLY A 48 17.18 -7.93 -13.93
CA GLY A 48 18.30 -7.38 -14.69
C GLY A 48 18.58 -5.88 -14.46
N LEU A 49 17.78 -5.19 -13.64
CA LEU A 49 18.02 -3.79 -13.25
C LEU A 49 18.26 -3.65 -11.74
N PRO A 50 19.14 -2.72 -11.32
CA PRO A 50 19.13 -2.20 -9.95
C PRO A 50 17.77 -1.59 -9.59
N ASP A 51 17.34 -1.76 -8.34
CA ASP A 51 15.99 -1.38 -7.90
C ASP A 51 15.69 0.11 -8.01
N ASP A 52 16.69 0.96 -7.77
CA ASP A 52 16.61 2.41 -7.90
C ASP A 52 16.37 2.82 -9.36
N VAL A 53 17.10 2.21 -10.30
CA VAL A 53 16.91 2.43 -11.74
C VAL A 53 15.52 1.92 -12.16
N ALA A 54 15.13 0.73 -11.71
CA ALA A 54 13.82 0.15 -12.01
C ALA A 54 12.67 1.03 -11.50
N LYS A 55 12.75 1.51 -10.26
CA LYS A 55 11.80 2.46 -9.67
C LYS A 55 11.76 3.77 -10.44
N PHE A 56 12.90 4.32 -10.81
CA PHE A 56 12.96 5.52 -11.64
C PHE A 56 12.28 5.30 -13.00
N CYS A 57 12.50 4.16 -13.66
CA CYS A 57 11.78 3.85 -14.90
C CYS A 57 10.25 3.83 -14.69
N LEU A 58 9.75 3.26 -13.59
CA LEU A 58 8.32 3.27 -13.26
C LEU A 58 7.79 4.70 -13.02
N THR A 59 8.60 5.62 -12.50
CA THR A 59 8.18 7.01 -12.29
C THR A 59 8.08 7.82 -13.57
N LEU A 60 8.66 7.35 -14.68
CA LEU A 60 8.55 8.01 -15.98
C LEU A 60 7.24 7.72 -16.73
N VAL A 61 6.51 6.68 -16.31
CA VAL A 61 5.26 6.24 -16.95
C VAL A 61 4.17 7.32 -16.82
N PRO A 62 3.46 7.73 -17.90
CA PRO A 62 2.35 8.66 -17.80
C PRO A 62 1.25 8.18 -16.84
N ARG A 63 0.59 9.12 -16.13
CA ARG A 63 -0.43 8.80 -15.13
C ARG A 63 -1.54 7.91 -15.67
N ARG A 64 -1.95 8.11 -16.92
CA ARG A 64 -2.98 7.32 -17.61
C ARG A 64 -2.66 5.82 -17.71
N ASP A 65 -1.38 5.46 -17.65
CA ASP A 65 -0.89 4.08 -17.80
C ASP A 65 -0.54 3.43 -16.45
N LEU A 66 -0.53 4.19 -15.35
CA LEU A 66 -0.26 3.68 -14.00
C LEU A 66 -1.21 2.57 -13.55
N PRO A 67 -2.51 2.55 -13.89
CA PRO A 67 -3.37 1.41 -13.57
C PRO A 67 -2.89 0.11 -14.23
N VAL A 68 -2.42 0.20 -15.48
CA VAL A 68 -1.94 -0.95 -16.27
C VAL A 68 -0.61 -1.44 -15.71
N ILE A 69 0.33 -0.53 -15.47
CA ILE A 69 1.64 -0.85 -14.90
C ILE A 69 1.49 -1.39 -13.46
N GLY A 70 0.57 -0.83 -12.67
CA GLY A 70 0.25 -1.32 -11.34
C GLY A 70 -0.35 -2.73 -11.31
N ALA A 71 -0.91 -3.23 -12.42
CA ALA A 71 -1.45 -4.58 -12.51
C ALA A 71 -0.40 -5.65 -12.80
N VAL A 72 0.82 -5.28 -13.21
CA VAL A 72 1.89 -6.22 -13.58
C VAL A 72 2.29 -7.12 -12.42
N CYS A 73 2.58 -6.53 -11.25
CA CYS A 73 2.85 -7.29 -10.03
C CYS A 73 2.59 -6.46 -8.76
N LYS A 74 2.45 -7.15 -7.62
CA LYS A 74 2.21 -6.51 -6.30
C LYS A 74 3.30 -5.52 -5.92
N ARG A 75 4.55 -5.75 -6.33
CA ARG A 75 5.67 -4.87 -6.01
C ARG A 75 5.60 -3.54 -6.75
N TRP A 76 5.28 -3.58 -8.05
CA TRP A 76 5.09 -2.36 -8.84
C TRP A 76 3.89 -1.57 -8.31
N MET A 77 2.78 -2.26 -8.02
CA MET A 77 1.62 -1.64 -7.39
C MET A 77 1.98 -0.95 -6.06
N SER A 78 2.72 -1.65 -5.19
CA SER A 78 3.14 -1.13 -3.88
C SER A 78 4.01 0.11 -4.03
N PHE A 79 4.98 0.07 -4.96
CA PHE A 79 5.82 1.22 -5.25
C PHE A 79 5.00 2.41 -5.78
N ILE A 80 4.11 2.21 -6.76
CA ILE A 80 3.22 3.27 -7.29
C ILE A 80 2.37 3.90 -6.17
N LYS A 81 1.92 3.11 -5.20
CA LYS A 81 1.16 3.58 -4.04
C LYS A 81 1.99 4.32 -2.98
N SER A 82 3.31 4.22 -3.03
CA SER A 82 4.19 4.81 -2.02
C SER A 82 4.32 6.33 -2.17
N LYS A 83 4.72 6.99 -1.07
CA LYS A 83 5.14 8.40 -1.10
C LYS A 83 6.46 8.60 -1.85
N GLU A 84 7.31 7.58 -1.88
CA GLU A 84 8.57 7.56 -2.63
C GLU A 84 8.31 7.80 -4.12
N PHE A 85 7.33 7.09 -4.70
CA PHE A 85 6.95 7.28 -6.10
C PHE A 85 6.54 8.72 -6.42
N LEU A 86 5.73 9.34 -5.57
CA LEU A 86 5.29 10.73 -5.76
C LEU A 86 6.47 11.72 -5.63
N ALA A 87 7.36 11.50 -4.65
CA ALA A 87 8.54 12.33 -4.46
C ALA A 87 9.48 12.28 -5.67
N VAL A 88 9.80 11.08 -6.16
CA VAL A 88 10.68 10.91 -7.32
C VAL A 88 10.04 11.48 -8.59
N ARG A 89 8.72 11.33 -8.80
CA ARG A 89 8.04 11.97 -9.93
C ARG A 89 8.09 13.50 -9.87
N LYS A 90 7.98 14.06 -8.68
CA LYS A 90 8.10 15.50 -8.45
C LYS A 90 9.48 16.00 -8.89
N GLU A 91 10.53 15.32 -8.45
CA GLU A 91 11.91 15.63 -8.83
C GLU A 91 12.16 15.45 -10.33
N ALA A 92 11.58 14.40 -10.93
CA ALA A 92 11.69 14.13 -12.37
C ALA A 92 10.83 15.05 -13.27
N GLY A 93 10.05 15.98 -12.70
CA GLY A 93 9.14 16.84 -13.47
C GLY A 93 8.04 16.07 -14.19
N LYS A 94 7.61 14.94 -13.64
CA LYS A 94 6.57 14.05 -14.21
C LYS A 94 5.24 14.14 -13.46
N LEU A 95 5.02 15.18 -12.68
CA LEU A 95 3.70 15.42 -12.10
C LEU A 95 2.74 15.88 -13.19
N GLU A 96 1.52 15.36 -13.13
CA GLU A 96 0.45 15.69 -14.06
C GLU A 96 -0.73 16.24 -13.27
N GLU A 97 -1.28 17.35 -13.74
CA GLU A 97 -2.44 18.01 -13.15
C GLU A 97 -3.72 17.39 -13.72
N TRP A 98 -4.49 16.77 -12.84
CA TRP A 98 -5.75 16.11 -13.16
C TRP A 98 -6.84 16.74 -12.31
N VAL A 99 -7.85 17.31 -12.96
CA VAL A 99 -9.01 17.89 -12.30
C VAL A 99 -10.17 16.91 -12.41
N TYR A 100 -10.67 16.47 -11.26
CA TYR A 100 -11.82 15.58 -11.18
C TYR A 100 -13.08 16.42 -11.02
N VAL A 101 -13.97 16.36 -12.01
CA VAL A 101 -15.24 17.09 -12.02
C VAL A 101 -16.36 16.09 -11.81
N LEU A 102 -17.22 16.36 -10.84
CA LEU A 102 -18.48 15.65 -10.72
C LEU A 102 -19.52 16.37 -11.57
N THR A 103 -20.06 15.68 -12.55
CA THR A 103 -21.13 16.19 -13.39
C THR A 103 -22.42 15.47 -13.04
N GLY A 104 -23.49 16.23 -12.86
CA GLY A 104 -24.86 15.73 -12.81
C GLY A 104 -25.62 16.25 -14.01
N ASP A 105 -26.50 15.43 -14.58
CA ASP A 105 -27.34 15.85 -15.69
C ASP A 105 -28.68 16.39 -15.21
N ALA A 106 -29.14 17.49 -15.82
CA ALA A 106 -30.49 18.01 -15.64
C ALA A 106 -31.56 17.00 -16.11
N ASP A 107 -31.20 16.09 -17.03
CA ASP A 107 -32.08 15.02 -17.52
C ASP A 107 -32.28 13.87 -16.51
N GLY A 108 -31.71 13.95 -15.30
CA GLY A 108 -31.84 12.92 -14.27
C GLY A 108 -30.96 11.68 -14.48
N ARG A 109 -29.93 11.77 -15.33
CA ARG A 109 -28.90 10.72 -15.43
C ARG A 109 -28.08 10.66 -14.14
N GLU A 110 -27.53 9.48 -13.87
CA GLU A 110 -26.66 9.26 -12.72
C GLU A 110 -25.46 10.21 -12.74
N ASN A 111 -25.07 10.72 -11.57
CA ASN A 111 -23.87 11.54 -11.44
C ASN A 111 -22.65 10.75 -11.90
N HIS A 112 -21.83 11.35 -12.77
CA HIS A 112 -20.61 10.73 -13.29
C HIS A 112 -19.39 11.63 -13.07
N TRP A 113 -18.21 11.01 -13.07
CA TRP A 113 -16.95 11.71 -12.94
C TRP A 113 -16.32 11.94 -14.31
N GLU A 114 -15.84 13.16 -14.51
CA GLU A 114 -15.03 13.56 -15.65
C GLU A 114 -13.63 13.96 -15.17
N VAL A 115 -12.61 13.71 -16.01
CA VAL A 115 -11.26 14.24 -15.79
C VAL A 115 -10.95 15.25 -16.85
N LEU A 116 -10.53 16.42 -16.40
CA LEU A 116 -9.86 17.40 -17.25
C LEU A 116 -8.35 17.26 -17.04
N VAL A 117 -7.64 17.01 -18.14
CA VAL A 117 -6.18 16.94 -18.19
C VAL A 117 -5.68 18.22 -18.88
N GLY A 118 -4.64 18.85 -18.34
CA GLY A 118 -4.15 20.17 -18.79
C GLY A 118 -3.73 20.31 -20.26
N SER A 119 -3.74 19.24 -21.06
CA SER A 119 -3.40 19.24 -22.48
C SER A 119 -4.59 19.40 -23.44
N GLY A 120 -5.83 19.46 -22.95
CA GLY A 120 -7.02 19.50 -23.82
C GLY A 120 -7.35 18.15 -24.48
N GLU A 121 -6.62 17.08 -24.15
CA GLU A 121 -7.05 15.71 -24.45
C GLU A 121 -8.31 15.40 -23.63
N LYS A 122 -9.38 14.95 -24.31
CA LYS A 122 -10.57 14.43 -23.62
C LYS A 122 -10.14 13.25 -22.76
N GLY A 123 -10.32 13.40 -21.45
CA GLY A 123 -9.95 12.38 -20.46
C GLY A 123 -10.61 11.03 -20.76
N LYS A 124 -9.91 9.95 -20.43
CA LYS A 124 -10.45 8.59 -20.44
C LYS A 124 -11.67 8.52 -19.52
N VAL A 125 -12.67 7.70 -19.88
CA VAL A 125 -13.84 7.45 -19.04
C VAL A 125 -13.37 6.90 -17.69
N LEU A 126 -13.63 7.64 -16.62
CA LEU A 126 -13.39 7.18 -15.26
C LEU A 126 -14.37 6.07 -14.91
N PRO A 127 -14.03 5.20 -13.94
CA PRO A 127 -15.03 4.36 -13.32
C PRO A 127 -16.19 5.24 -12.83
N SER A 128 -17.41 4.79 -13.08
CA SER A 128 -18.62 5.45 -12.61
C SER A 128 -18.57 5.69 -11.11
N MET A 129 -19.29 6.72 -10.66
CA MET A 129 -19.41 7.01 -9.24
C MET A 129 -19.88 5.74 -8.49
N PRO A 130 -19.29 5.43 -7.33
CA PRO A 130 -19.69 4.27 -6.57
C PRO A 130 -20.91 4.63 -5.71
N GLY A 131 -21.95 3.80 -5.78
CA GLY A 131 -23.17 4.00 -5.02
C GLY A 131 -24.23 4.81 -5.78
N PRO A 132 -25.48 4.84 -5.25
CA PRO A 132 -26.60 5.55 -5.86
C PRO A 132 -26.30 7.06 -5.98
N VAL A 133 -27.13 7.78 -6.73
CA VAL A 133 -27.05 9.24 -6.92
C VAL A 133 -26.95 9.95 -5.57
N LYS A 134 -25.73 10.19 -5.11
CA LYS A 134 -25.44 10.89 -3.86
C LYS A 134 -25.50 12.39 -4.08
N ALA A 135 -26.03 13.11 -3.09
CA ALA A 135 -26.04 14.57 -3.05
C ALA A 135 -25.63 15.07 -1.64
N GLY A 136 -25.19 16.32 -1.54
CA GLY A 136 -24.85 16.94 -0.24
C GLY A 136 -23.70 16.24 0.50
N PHE A 137 -22.76 15.65 -0.23
CA PHE A 137 -21.61 14.95 0.34
C PHE A 137 -20.37 15.85 0.40
N GLY A 138 -19.41 15.47 1.25
CA GLY A 138 -18.09 16.10 1.31
C GLY A 138 -17.09 15.38 0.41
N VAL A 139 -16.15 16.14 -0.16
CA VAL A 139 -15.01 15.60 -0.92
C VAL A 139 -13.71 16.12 -0.32
N VAL A 140 -12.77 15.22 -0.04
CA VAL A 140 -11.42 15.58 0.45
C VAL A 140 -10.34 14.81 -0.31
N VAL A 141 -9.17 15.41 -0.51
CA VAL A 141 -8.02 14.77 -1.15
C VAL A 141 -6.92 14.52 -0.12
N ILE A 142 -6.47 13.27 0.00
CA ILE A 142 -5.36 12.89 0.89
C ILE A 142 -4.43 11.92 0.14
N ASP A 143 -3.15 12.25 0.05
CA ASP A 143 -2.09 11.41 -0.54
C ASP A 143 -2.45 10.86 -1.94
N ALA A 144 -2.92 11.75 -2.83
CA ALA A 144 -3.43 11.41 -4.16
C ALA A 144 -4.63 10.43 -4.18
N ASN A 145 -5.40 10.34 -3.10
CA ASN A 145 -6.69 9.66 -3.06
C ASN A 145 -7.82 10.68 -2.87
N LEU A 146 -8.90 10.50 -3.61
CA LEU A 146 -10.12 11.29 -3.45
C LEU A 146 -11.08 10.53 -2.53
N PHE A 147 -11.54 11.17 -1.46
CA PHE A 147 -12.51 10.60 -0.53
C PHE A 147 -13.85 11.31 -0.67
N ILE A 148 -14.92 10.53 -0.82
CA ILE A 148 -16.30 10.99 -0.88
C ILE A 148 -16.98 10.52 0.41
N ILE A 149 -17.42 11.47 1.24
CA ILE A 149 -17.85 11.20 2.61
C ILE A 149 -19.30 11.65 2.79
N ALA A 150 -20.08 10.77 3.42
CA ALA A 150 -21.45 11.03 3.81
C ALA A 150 -22.38 11.38 2.63
N GLY A 151 -23.29 12.33 2.85
CA GLY A 151 -24.32 12.77 1.91
C GLY A 151 -25.62 11.98 2.03
N TYR A 152 -26.54 12.27 1.12
CA TYR A 152 -27.83 11.62 1.01
C TYR A 152 -27.80 10.68 -0.19
N SER A 153 -28.20 9.43 0.00
CA SER A 153 -28.48 8.50 -1.09
C SER A 153 -29.91 8.74 -1.56
N VAL A 154 -30.10 9.00 -2.85
CA VAL A 154 -31.42 9.08 -3.46
C VAL A 154 -31.76 7.71 -4.02
N ASP A 155 -32.28 6.84 -3.16
CA ASP A 155 -32.84 5.55 -3.57
C ASP A 155 -34.34 5.76 -3.81
N ILE A 156 -34.88 5.32 -4.94
CA ILE A 156 -36.29 5.42 -5.40
C ILE A 156 -37.26 5.98 -4.34
N GLY A 157 -37.33 7.32 -4.24
CA GLY A 157 -38.30 8.04 -3.42
C GLY A 157 -37.96 8.28 -1.93
N LYS A 158 -36.87 7.76 -1.39
CA LYS A 158 -36.44 7.98 0.00
C LYS A 158 -34.99 8.49 0.07
N ALA A 159 -34.83 9.76 0.41
CA ALA A 159 -33.52 10.31 0.76
C ALA A 159 -33.08 9.75 2.12
N CYS A 160 -32.03 8.93 2.12
CA CYS A 160 -31.42 8.40 3.35
C CYS A 160 -30.05 9.04 3.56
N VAL A 161 -29.75 9.49 4.78
CA VAL A 161 -28.38 9.88 5.14
C VAL A 161 -27.50 8.64 5.05
N SER A 162 -26.43 8.74 4.28
CA SER A 162 -25.40 7.70 4.16
C SER A 162 -24.22 8.10 5.03
N ASN A 163 -23.68 7.14 5.79
CA ASN A 163 -22.39 7.26 6.49
C ASN A 163 -21.24 6.63 5.70
N ASP A 164 -21.49 6.25 4.44
CA ASP A 164 -20.50 5.58 3.60
C ASP A 164 -19.36 6.52 3.23
N VAL A 165 -18.15 5.97 3.25
CA VAL A 165 -16.94 6.64 2.76
C VAL A 165 -16.44 5.88 1.54
N TYR A 166 -16.35 6.56 0.40
CA TYR A 166 -15.72 6.01 -0.78
C TYR A 166 -14.32 6.59 -0.93
N GLN A 167 -13.37 5.74 -1.29
CA GLN A 167 -12.02 6.13 -1.62
C GLN A 167 -11.76 5.79 -3.09
N TYR A 168 -11.31 6.79 -3.84
CA TYR A 168 -10.83 6.66 -5.19
C TYR A 168 -9.31 6.85 -5.23
N ASP A 169 -8.60 5.76 -5.53
CA ASP A 169 -7.16 5.74 -5.76
C ASP A 169 -6.87 6.28 -7.16
N SER A 170 -6.41 7.53 -7.21
CA SER A 170 -6.27 8.27 -8.45
C SER A 170 -5.08 7.82 -9.32
N ARG A 171 -4.17 7.02 -8.74
CA ARG A 171 -3.01 6.43 -9.44
C ARG A 171 -3.38 5.10 -10.09
N LEU A 172 -4.26 4.33 -9.44
CA LEU A 172 -4.70 3.04 -9.95
C LEU A 172 -6.07 3.08 -10.63
N ASN A 173 -6.68 4.26 -10.71
CA ASN A 173 -8.02 4.45 -11.28
C ASN A 173 -9.03 3.46 -10.69
N ARG A 174 -8.98 3.30 -9.36
CA ARG A 174 -9.73 2.27 -8.64
C ARG A 174 -10.51 2.87 -7.50
N ILE A 175 -11.73 2.38 -7.33
CA ILE A 175 -12.61 2.79 -6.26
C ILE A 175 -12.80 1.67 -5.23
N SER A 176 -12.96 2.05 -3.97
CA SER A 176 -13.30 1.15 -2.88
C SER A 176 -14.26 1.83 -1.90
N LYS A 177 -15.24 1.06 -1.42
CA LYS A 177 -16.12 1.48 -0.32
C LYS A 177 -15.46 1.08 0.99
N ASN A 178 -15.23 2.07 1.85
CA ASN A 178 -14.73 1.86 3.20
C ASN A 178 -15.92 1.95 4.16
N TYR A 179 -16.12 0.90 4.96
CA TYR A 179 -17.09 0.93 6.05
C TYR A 179 -16.45 1.66 7.22
N SER A 180 -17.05 2.76 7.66
CA SER A 180 -16.66 3.37 8.91
C SER A 180 -17.12 2.48 10.06
N ASN A 181 -16.20 1.72 10.66
CA ASN A 181 -16.48 1.06 11.94
C ASN A 181 -16.30 2.02 13.12
N TYR A 182 -15.64 3.17 12.94
CA TYR A 182 -15.39 4.16 13.98
C TYR A 182 -15.16 5.53 13.36
N LEU A 183 -16.21 6.35 13.26
CA LEU A 183 -16.17 7.81 13.16
C LEU A 183 -17.52 8.33 13.64
N ILE A 184 -17.74 8.20 14.95
CA ILE A 184 -18.54 9.11 15.78
C ILE A 184 -17.75 9.25 17.08
#